data_AF-A0A2E8N916-F1
#
_entry.id   AF-A0A2E8N916-F1
#
_cell.length_a   1.000
_cell.length_b   1.000
_cell.length_c   1.000
_cell.angle_alpha   90.00
_cell.angle_beta   90.00
_cell.angle_gamma   90.00
#
_symmetry.space_group_name_H-M   'P 1'
#
loop_
_entity.id
_entity.type
_entity.pdbx_description
1 polymer ?
#
loop_
_entity_poly.entity_id
_entity_poly.type
_entity_poly.pdbx_seq_one_letter_code
_entity_poly.pdbx_strand_id
1 'polypeptide(L)'
;DEAEEAYVEDLGLGSPTPAAWHHPDNVWAMHGLEECLRLQGREDEAMTLRPRLEAAEAEADVAIEASCLCRNGGPVGPGAVADA
;
A
#
# COMPACT_ATOMS: atom_id res chain seq x y z
N ASP A 1 -7.17 2.66 -12.04
CA ASP A 1 -8.54 3.07 -11.69
C ASP A 1 -9.17 2.05 -10.75
N GLU A 2 -9.55 0.83 -11.19
CA GLU A 2 -10.15 -0.19 -10.29
C GLU A 2 -9.27 -0.56 -9.08
N ALA A 3 -7.96 -0.72 -9.27
CA ALA A 3 -7.04 -1.01 -8.17
C ALA A 3 -6.94 0.14 -7.16
N GLU A 4 -6.94 1.38 -7.64
CA GLU A 4 -6.87 2.57 -6.79
C GLU A 4 -8.11 2.65 -5.91
N GLU A 5 -9.30 2.48 -6.48
CA GLU A 5 -10.57 2.50 -5.75
C GLU A 5 -10.60 1.45 -4.63
N ALA A 6 -10.11 0.24 -4.91
CA ALA A 6 -10.03 -0.81 -3.89
C ALA A 6 -9.12 -0.43 -2.72
N TYR A 7 -7.96 0.19 -2.97
CA TYR A 7 -7.06 0.65 -1.90
C TYR A 7 -7.63 1.85 -1.15
N VAL A 8 -8.24 2.79 -1.85
CA VAL A 8 -8.91 3.96 -1.28
C VAL A 8 -10.07 3.54 -0.37
N GLU A 9 -10.86 2.55 -0.78
CA GLU A 9 -11.93 1.96 0.01
C GLU A 9 -11.40 1.25 1.26
N ASP A 10 -10.39 0.40 1.11
CA ASP A 10 -9.77 -0.31 2.22
C ASP A 10 -9.20 0.67 3.26
N LEU A 11 -8.54 1.75 2.81
CA LEU A 11 -7.96 2.76 3.69
C LEU A 11 -9.01 3.73 4.27
N GLY A 12 -10.27 3.66 3.84
CA GLY A 12 -11.34 4.56 4.25
C GLY A 12 -11.19 5.99 3.72
N LEU A 13 -10.46 6.19 2.63
CA LEU A 13 -10.19 7.51 2.06
C LEU A 13 -11.34 7.95 1.15
N GLY A 14 -12.29 8.72 1.65
CA GLY A 14 -13.39 9.23 0.82
C GLY A 14 -14.34 8.14 0.28
N SER A 15 -14.30 6.94 0.86
CA SER A 15 -15.18 5.83 0.51
C SER A 15 -16.55 5.92 1.21
N PRO A 16 -17.65 5.52 0.53
CA PRO A 16 -18.97 5.46 1.15
C PRO A 16 -19.17 4.25 2.07
N THR A 17 -18.18 3.36 2.21
CA THR A 17 -18.32 2.16 3.04
C THR A 17 -18.33 2.48 4.55
N PRO A 18 -18.95 1.61 5.37
CA PRO A 18 -18.95 1.77 6.82
C PRO A 18 -17.54 1.83 7.40
N ALA A 19 -17.32 2.72 8.37
CA ALA A 19 -16.02 2.87 9.04
C ALA A 19 -15.46 1.58 9.67
N ALA A 20 -16.32 0.61 9.98
CA ALA A 20 -15.92 -0.69 10.50
C ALA A 20 -15.15 -1.55 9.49
N TRP A 21 -15.16 -1.20 8.20
CA TRP A 21 -14.46 -1.92 7.13
C TRP A 21 -13.19 -1.20 6.68
N HIS A 22 -12.89 -0.05 7.28
CA HIS A 22 -11.69 0.69 6.96
C HIS A 22 -10.52 0.15 7.79
N HIS A 23 -9.38 -0.02 7.12
CA HIS A 23 -8.11 -0.45 7.68
C HIS A 23 -7.09 0.66 7.40
N PRO A 24 -7.12 1.77 8.16
CA PRO A 24 -6.45 3.00 7.75
C PRO A 24 -4.93 2.83 7.55
N ASP A 25 -4.29 1.96 8.35
CA ASP A 25 -2.84 1.70 8.28
C ASP A 25 -2.52 0.33 7.63
N ASN A 26 -3.39 -0.18 6.75
CA ASN A 26 -3.09 -1.39 6.00
C ASN A 26 -1.93 -1.14 5.03
N VAL A 27 -0.75 -1.65 5.39
CA VAL A 27 0.50 -1.45 4.67
C VAL A 27 0.43 -1.91 3.21
N TRP A 28 -0.29 -3.01 2.93
CA TRP A 28 -0.44 -3.54 1.57
C TRP A 28 -1.29 -2.62 0.70
N ALA A 29 -2.37 -2.06 1.26
CA ALA A 29 -3.23 -1.12 0.56
C ALA A 29 -2.53 0.22 0.35
N MET A 30 -1.79 0.72 1.34
CA MET A 30 -1.00 1.94 1.19
C MET A 30 0.09 1.81 0.12
N HIS A 31 0.80 0.69 0.07
CA HIS A 31 1.79 0.44 -0.99
C HIS A 31 1.12 0.41 -2.37
N GLY A 32 -0.03 -0.26 -2.49
CA GLY A 32 -0.77 -0.30 -3.74
C GLY A 32 -1.28 1.05 -4.20
N LEU A 33 -1.75 1.89 -3.27
CA LEU A 33 -2.18 3.24 -3.57
C LEU A 33 -1.01 4.14 -3.99
N GLU A 34 0.13 4.08 -3.31
CA GLU A 34 1.34 4.83 -3.71
C GLU A 34 1.77 4.46 -5.15
N GLU A 35 1.80 3.16 -5.47
CA GLU A 35 2.13 2.66 -6.81
C GLU A 35 1.14 3.20 -7.87
N CYS A 36 -0.17 3.15 -7.59
CA CYS A 36 -1.20 3.70 -8.48
C CYS A 36 -1.01 5.21 -8.72
N LEU A 37 -0.80 5.98 -7.66
CA LEU A 37 -0.62 7.43 -7.73
C LEU A 37 0.61 7.81 -8.56
N ARG A 38 1.75 7.14 -8.33
CA ARG A 38 2.97 7.35 -9.13
C ARG A 38 2.78 6.98 -10.59
N LEU A 39 2.15 5.84 -10.89
CA LEU A 39 1.89 5.41 -12.26
C LEU A 39 0.98 6.38 -13.02
N GLN A 40 0.08 7.06 -12.31
CA GLN A 40 -0.80 8.11 -12.86
C GLN A 40 -0.11 9.49 -12.91
N GLY A 41 1.12 9.63 -12.44
CA GLY A 41 1.85 10.91 -12.40
C GLY A 41 1.41 11.86 -11.29
N ARG A 42 0.66 11.37 -10.28
CA ARG A 42 0.16 12.13 -9.12
C ARG A 42 1.18 12.09 -7.97
N GLU A 43 2.40 12.57 -8.24
CA GLU A 43 3.53 12.45 -7.31
C GLU A 43 3.28 13.19 -5.98
N ASP A 44 2.62 14.34 -5.99
CA ASP A 44 2.32 15.11 -4.78
C ASP A 44 1.44 14.32 -3.79
N GLU A 45 0.49 13.55 -4.32
CA GLU A 45 -0.39 12.69 -3.52
C GLU A 45 0.38 11.48 -2.99
N ALA A 46 1.22 10.87 -3.83
CA ALA A 46 2.08 9.76 -3.41
C ALA A 46 3.04 10.19 -2.29
N MET A 47 3.66 11.37 -2.42
CA MET A 47 4.52 11.97 -1.41
C MET A 47 3.79 12.26 -0.10
N THR A 48 2.52 12.61 -0.15
CA THR A 48 1.71 12.84 1.06
C THR A 48 1.43 11.52 1.80
N LEU A 49 1.24 10.41 1.06
CA LEU A 49 1.03 9.08 1.64
C LEU A 49 2.33 8.47 2.19
N ARG A 50 3.49 8.79 1.59
CA ARG A 50 4.78 8.16 1.87
C ARG A 50 5.16 8.06 3.37
N PRO A 51 5.05 9.12 4.20
CA PRO A 51 5.46 9.02 5.61
C PRO A 51 4.63 8.00 6.40
N ARG A 52 3.35 7.85 6.04
CA ARG A 52 2.44 6.88 6.67
C ARG A 52 2.76 5.46 6.22
N LEU A 53 3.05 5.29 4.93
CA LEU A 53 3.49 4.02 4.38
C LEU A 53 4.81 3.57 5.04
N GLU A 54 5.81 4.44 5.13
CA GLU A 54 7.10 4.13 5.77
C GLU A 54 6.95 3.71 7.23
N ALA A 55 6.06 4.36 7.99
CA ALA A 55 5.78 3.98 9.36
C ALA A 55 5.17 2.56 9.45
N ALA A 56 4.25 2.20 8.56
CA ALA A 56 3.64 0.88 8.53
C ALA A 56 4.59 -0.20 7.99
N GLU A 57 5.45 0.13 7.02
CA GLU A 57 6.53 -0.75 6.53
C GLU A 57 7.52 -1.09 7.65
N ALA A 58 7.84 -0.12 8.52
CA ALA A 58 8.75 -0.34 9.64
C ALA A 58 8.19 -1.30 10.72
N GLU A 59 6.87 -1.38 10.85
CA GLU A 59 6.19 -2.29 11.78
C GLU A 59 5.91 -3.67 11.16
N ALA A 60 6.10 -3.83 9.85
CA ALA A 60 5.79 -5.07 9.14
C ALA A 60 6.85 -6.16 9.40
N ASP A 61 6.40 -7.38 9.68
CA ASP A 61 7.29 -8.54 9.89
C ASP A 61 7.97 -9.03 8.60
N VAL A 62 7.45 -8.62 7.44
CA VAL A 62 7.90 -9.03 6.11
C VAL A 62 8.16 -7.80 5.25
N ALA A 63 9.07 -7.92 4.29
CA ALA A 63 9.30 -6.85 3.34
C ALA A 63 8.05 -6.62 2.48
N ILE A 64 7.64 -5.36 2.35
CA ILE A 64 6.50 -4.93 1.53
C ILE A 64 7.05 -4.35 0.24
N GLU A 65 7.07 -5.14 -0.83
CA GLU A 65 7.61 -4.71 -2.13
C GLU A 65 6.52 -4.61 -3.22
N ALA A 66 5.30 -5.07 -2.90
CA ALA A 66 4.15 -5.02 -3.78
C ALA A 66 2.88 -5.12 -2.94
N SER A 67 1.78 -4.55 -3.43
CA SER A 67 0.47 -4.64 -2.75
C SER A 67 -0.13 -6.06 -2.70
N CYS A 68 0.31 -6.95 -3.59
CA CYS A 68 -0.10 -8.34 -3.61
C CYS A 68 1.10 -9.23 -3.32
N LEU A 69 1.08 -9.91 -2.17
CA LEU A 69 2.12 -10.86 -1.76
C LEU A 69 2.41 -11.94 -2.82
N CYS A 70 1.38 -12.35 -3.57
CA CYS A 70 1.52 -13.35 -4.63
C CYS A 70 2.45 -12.89 -5.77
N ARG A 71 2.69 -11.58 -5.94
CA ARG A 71 3.58 -11.04 -6.98
C ARG A 71 5.02 -11.53 -6.81
N ASN A 72 5.44 -11.76 -5.57
CA ASN A 72 6.82 -12.13 -5.24
C ASN A 72 6.96 -13.61 -4.86
N GLY A 73 5.89 -14.42 -5.07
CA GLY A 73 5.91 -15.85 -4.79
C GLY A 73 5.85 -16.24 -3.31
N GLY A 74 5.64 -15.28 -2.40
CA GLY A 74 5.50 -15.52 -0.96
C GLY A 74 6.17 -14.43 -0.10
N PRO A 75 6.10 -14.55 1.24
CA PRO A 75 6.76 -13.61 2.14
C PRO A 75 8.28 -13.69 2.01
N VAL A 76 8.87 -12.54 1.73
CA VAL A 76 10.31 -12.32 1.71
C VAL A 76 10.69 -11.83 3.11
N GLY A 77 11.58 -12.56 3.79
CA GLY A 77 11.98 -12.23 5.17
C GLY A 77 12.65 -10.86 5.27
N PRO A 78 12.72 -10.27 6.49
CA PRO A 78 13.29 -8.94 6.67
C PRO A 78 14.75 -8.89 6.18
N GLY A 79 15.02 -8.01 5.21
CA GLY A 79 16.35 -7.80 4.63
C GLY A 79 16.71 -8.64 3.41
N ALA A 80 15.81 -9.47 2.89
CA ALA A 80 16.01 -10.07 1.58
C ALA A 80 15.70 -9.02 0.50
N VAL A 81 16.75 -8.56 -0.18
CA VAL A 81 16.62 -7.75 -1.39
C VAL A 81 16.05 -8.63 -2.50
N ALA A 82 14.93 -8.23 -3.10
CA ALA A 82 14.50 -8.83 -4.36
C ALA A 82 15.57 -8.54 -5.43
N ASP A 83 16.27 -9.58 -5.89
CA ASP A 83 16.99 -9.53 -7.15
C ASP A 83 15.96 -9.35 -8.27
N ALA A 84 16.07 -8.22 -8.98
CA ALA A 84 15.22 -7.82 -10.10
C ALA A 84 15.40 -8.71 -11.34
#